data_AF-A0A3R6NJH4-F1
#
_entry.id   AF-A0A3R6NJH4-F1
#
_cell.length_a   1.000
_cell.length_b   1.000
_cell.length_c   1.000
_cell.angle_alpha   90.00
_cell.angle_beta   90.00
_cell.angle_gamma   90.00
#
_symmetry.space_group_name_H-M   'P 1'
#
loop_
_entity.id
_entity.type
_entity.pdbx_description
1 polymer ?
#
loop_
_entity_poly.entity_id
_entity_poly.type
_entity_poly.pdbx_seq_one_letter_code
_entity_poly.pdbx_strand_id
1 'polypeptide(L)' 'MTQEELRELYKERLQREKQGWIAKQTNINQNILSQFKNGRMNLYPHLFEKLEAYLIQNQ' A
#
# COMPACT_ATOMS: atom_id res chain seq x y z
N MET A 1 -3.70 -11.75 -0.97
CA MET A 1 -2.24 -11.92 -0.76
C MET A 1 -1.89 -11.80 0.73
N THR A 2 -0.66 -12.06 1.14
CA THR A 2 -0.18 -11.86 2.52
C THR A 2 0.28 -10.41 2.75
N GLN A 3 0.50 -10.03 4.02
CA GLN A 3 1.05 -8.70 4.38
C GLN A 3 2.43 -8.46 3.76
N GLU A 4 3.27 -9.50 3.64
CA GLU A 4 4.60 -9.40 3.04
C GLU A 4 4.51 -9.23 1.52
N GLU A 5 3.69 -10.05 0.86
CA GLU A 5 3.48 -9.95 -0.59
C GLU A 5 2.92 -8.57 -0.99
N LEU A 6 1.92 -8.07 -0.26
CA LEU A 6 1.37 -6.73 -0.50
C LEU A 6 2.42 -5.64 -0.29
N ARG A 7 3.33 -5.82 0.68
CA ARG A 7 4.40 -4.86 0.97
C ARG A 7 5.41 -4.78 -0.18
N GLU A 8 5.83 -5.92 -0.71
CA GLU A 8 6.76 -5.93 -1.84
C GLU A 8 6.13 -5.34 -3.09
N LEU A 9 4.88 -5.70 -3.39
CA LEU A 9 4.11 -5.13 -4.51
C LEU A 9 3.93 -3.61 -4.37
N TYR A 10 3.69 -3.15 -3.14
CA TYR A 10 3.63 -1.73 -2.83
C TYR A 10 4.98 -1.02 -3.05
N LYS A 11 6.11 -1.63 -2.63
CA LYS A 11 7.46 -1.08 -2.87
C LYS A 11 7.78 -0.98 -4.37
N GLU A 12 7.40 -1.97 -5.17
CA GLU A 12 7.57 -1.93 -6.62
C GLU A 12 6.77 -0.79 -7.25
N ARG A 13 5.50 -0.63 -6.85
CA ARG A 13 4.63 0.46 -7.34
C ARG A 13 5.22 1.85 -7.07
N LEU A 14 5.89 2.01 -5.93
CA LEU A 14 6.54 3.27 -5.55
C LEU A 14 7.69 3.70 -6.47
N GLN A 15 8.20 2.80 -7.33
CA GLN A 15 9.19 3.17 -8.36
C GLN A 15 8.56 4.01 -9.49
N ARG A 16 7.25 3.87 -9.71
CA ARG A 16 6.50 4.54 -10.80
C ARG A 16 5.57 5.62 -10.29
N GLU A 17 5.03 5.46 -9.08
CA GLU A 17 4.04 6.36 -8.50
C GLU A 17 4.48 6.92 -7.15
N LYS A 18 4.16 8.19 -6.90
CA LYS A 18 4.43 8.83 -5.61
C LYS A 18 3.46 8.29 -4.56
N GLN A 19 3.97 7.95 -3.37
CA GLN A 19 3.17 7.53 -2.21
C GLN A 19 1.99 8.45 -1.90
N GLY A 20 2.12 9.77 -2.10
CA GLY A 20 1.02 10.72 -1.90
C GLY A 20 -0.13 10.56 -2.88
N TRP A 21 0.14 10.14 -4.11
CA TRP A 21 -0.91 9.82 -5.08
C TRP A 21 -1.65 8.55 -4.63
N ILE A 22 -0.91 7.50 -4.26
CA ILE A 22 -1.48 6.25 -3.76
C ILE A 22 -2.34 6.49 -2.50
N ALA A 23 -1.86 7.31 -1.56
CA ALA A 23 -2.61 7.69 -0.37
C ALA A 23 -3.93 8.38 -0.71
N LYS A 24 -3.93 9.26 -1.72
CA LYS A 24 -5.14 9.95 -2.20
C LYS A 24 -6.12 8.97 -2.86
N GLN A 25 -5.63 8.04 -3.68
CA GLN A 25 -6.49 7.07 -4.38
C GLN A 25 -7.09 6.03 -3.44
N THR A 26 -6.29 5.52 -2.50
CA THR A 26 -6.71 4.49 -1.53
C THR A 26 -7.43 5.06 -0.31
N ASN A 27 -7.38 6.39 -0.12
CA ASN A 27 -7.81 7.07 1.10
C ASN A 27 -7.15 6.47 2.37
N ILE A 28 -5.86 6.12 2.27
CA ILE A 28 -5.03 5.64 3.37
C ILE A 28 -4.07 6.75 3.78
N ASN A 29 -3.91 6.95 5.08
CA ASN A 29 -2.96 7.94 5.60
C ASN A 29 -1.53 7.63 5.13
N GLN A 30 -0.83 8.63 4.58
CA GLN A 30 0.56 8.48 4.13
C GLN A 30 1.50 7.95 5.22
N ASN A 31 1.28 8.29 6.49
CA ASN A 31 2.07 7.78 7.60
C ASN A 31 1.88 6.27 7.80
N ILE A 32 0.64 5.78 7.66
CA ILE A 32 0.35 4.34 7.71
C ILE A 32 1.06 3.61 6.57
N LEU A 33 0.96 4.14 5.34
CA LEU A 33 1.66 3.56 4.19
C LEU A 33 3.19 3.56 4.37
N SER A 34 3.75 4.63 4.94
CA SER A 34 5.18 4.73 5.24
C SER A 34 5.61 3.66 6.26
N GLN A 35 4.87 3.52 7.36
CA GLN A 35 5.15 2.52 8.39
C GLN A 35 5.01 1.09 7.83
N PHE A 36 3.97 0.85 7.02
CA PHE A 36 3.75 -0.44 6.37
C PHE A 36 4.89 -0.81 5.42
N LYS A 37 5.31 0.09 4.52
CA LYS A 37 6.44 -0.15 3.59
C LYS A 37 7.74 -0.47 4.33
N ASN A 38 7.96 0.19 5.47
CA ASN A 38 9.17 0.02 6.28
C ASN A 38 9.10 -1.20 7.22
N GLY A 39 8.02 -2.00 7.15
CA GLY A 39 7.84 -3.18 8.01
C GLY A 39 7.60 -2.86 9.49
N ARG A 40 7.30 -1.60 9.84
CA ARG A 40 7.05 -1.18 11.22
C ARG A 40 5.67 -1.60 11.73
N MET A 41 4.72 -1.82 10.82
CA MET A 41 3.38 -2.29 11.14
C MET A 41 2.79 -3.12 9.99
N ASN A 42 1.77 -3.92 10.32
CA ASN A 42 0.87 -4.53 9.35
C ASN A 42 -0.38 -3.66 9.18
N LEU A 43 -1.01 -3.76 8.01
CA LEU A 43 -2.27 -3.08 7.75
C LEU A 43 -3.43 -3.80 8.43
N TYR A 44 -4.36 -3.02 8.97
CA TYR A 44 -5.67 -3.54 9.36
C TYR A 44 -6.41 -4.10 8.12
N PRO A 45 -7.30 -5.10 8.28
CA PRO A 45 -7.96 -5.77 7.15
C PRO A 45 -8.58 -4.81 6.12
N HIS A 46 -9.30 -3.79 6.59
CA HIS A 46 -9.93 -2.79 5.70
C HIS A 46 -8.94 -1.90 4.93
N LEU A 47 -7.73 -1.66 5.47
CA LEU A 47 -6.68 -0.91 4.75
C LEU A 47 -5.90 -1.82 3.80
N PHE A 48 -5.73 -3.08 4.21
CA PHE A 48 -5.13 -4.11 3.38
C PHE A 48 -5.94 -4.29 2.10
N GLU A 49 -7.25 -4.51 2.20
CA GLU A 49 -8.15 -4.67 1.04
C GLU A 49 -8.11 -3.46 0.11
N LYS A 50 -8.10 -2.24 0.66
CA LYS A 50 -8.00 -1.00 -0.14
C LYS A 50 -6.70 -0.90 -0.94
N LEU A 51 -5.58 -1.20 -0.29
CA LEU A 51 -4.28 -1.14 -0.94
C LEU A 51 -4.12 -2.29 -1.95
N GLU A 52 -4.57 -3.50 -1.60
CA GLU A 52 -4.58 -4.67 -2.48
C GLU A 52 -5.41 -4.40 -3.74
N ALA A 53 -6.66 -3.96 -3.58
CA ALA A 53 -7.53 -3.63 -4.70
C ALA A 53 -6.90 -2.60 -5.63
N TYR A 54 -6.30 -1.54 -5.07
CA TYR A 54 -5.64 -0.51 -5.85
C TYR A 54 -4.42 -1.02 -6.64
N LEU A 55 -3.61 -1.89 -6.03
CA LEU A 55 -2.39 -2.42 -6.64
C LEU A 55 -2.68 -3.47 -7.71
N ILE A 56 -3.76 -4.26 -7.54
CA ILE A 56 -4.18 -5.30 -8.50
C ILE A 56 -5.04 -4.73 -9.63
N GLN A 57 -5.98 -3.83 -9.35
CA GLN A 57 -6.90 -3.31 -10.36
C GLN A 57 -6.25 -2.35 -11.36
N ASN A 58 -5.11 -1.74 -11.03
CA ASN A 58 -4.34 -0.84 -11.92
C ASN A 58 -3.11 -1.54 -12.54
N GLN A 59 -3.26 -2.80 -12.96
CA GLN A 59 -2.23 -3.53 -13.70
C GLN A 59 -2.18 -3.12 -15.18
#